data_AF-A0A9E4NLC9-F1
#
_entry.id   AF-A0A9E4NLC9-F1
#
_cell.length_a   1.000
_cell.length_b   1.000
_cell.length_c   1.000
_cell.angle_alpha   90.00
_cell.angle_beta   90.00
_cell.angle_gamma   90.00
#
_symmetry.space_group_name_H-M   'P 1'
#
loop_
_entity.id
_entity.type
_entity.pdbx_description
1 polymer ?
#
loop_
_entity_poly.entity_id
_entity_poly.type
_entity_poly.pdbx_seq_one_letter_code
_entity_poly.pdbx_strand_id
1 'polypeptide(L)'
;MDKRIKELLGVMKGQEANLVSDLVDQLHLPEDDQRIPPEEVLRKIYEITKEAEKRLKEMKENPKCTYCDSATDEVEYMFKHDNKNVSICSRCVDRCYKELSKLRSQH
;
A
#
# COMPACT_ATOMS: atom_id res chain seq x y z
N MET A 1 -3.80 -10.66 -12.61
CA MET A 1 -4.30 -9.69 -11.61
C MET A 1 -3.77 -8.29 -11.93
N ASP A 2 -4.69 -7.36 -12.17
CA ASP A 2 -4.45 -5.96 -12.53
C ASP A 2 -3.55 -5.24 -11.50
N LYS A 3 -2.64 -4.38 -11.98
CA LYS A 3 -1.72 -3.57 -11.13
C LYS A 3 -2.49 -2.68 -10.16
N ARG A 4 -3.63 -2.13 -10.59
CA ARG A 4 -4.49 -1.25 -9.79
C ARG A 4 -5.16 -2.00 -8.63
N ILE A 5 -5.58 -3.25 -8.86
CA ILE A 5 -6.15 -4.11 -7.80
C ILE A 5 -5.07 -4.44 -6.75
N LYS A 6 -3.84 -4.74 -7.18
CA LYS A 6 -2.73 -5.00 -6.26
C LYS A 6 -2.38 -3.79 -5.38
N GLU A 7 -2.37 -2.58 -5.95
CA GLU A 7 -2.14 -1.35 -5.18
C GLU A 7 -3.25 -1.10 -4.15
N LEU A 8 -4.51 -1.35 -4.52
CA LEU A 8 -5.66 -1.24 -3.64
C LEU A 8 -5.62 -2.24 -2.48
N LEU A 9 -5.37 -3.52 -2.78
CA LEU A 9 -5.24 -4.56 -1.74
C LEU A 9 -4.06 -4.27 -0.79
N GLY A 10 -2.99 -3.63 -1.28
CA GLY A 10 -1.83 -3.26 -0.47
C GLY A 10 -2.10 -2.20 0.61
N VAL A 11 -3.23 -1.48 0.55
CA VAL A 11 -3.63 -0.47 1.56
C VAL A 11 -4.85 -0.89 2.39
N MET A 12 -5.44 -2.06 2.09
CA MET A 12 -6.58 -2.63 2.80
C MET A 12 -6.13 -3.51 3.97
N LYS A 13 -6.95 -3.63 5.02
CA LYS A 13 -6.62 -4.43 6.21
C LYS A 13 -7.35 -5.77 6.21
N GLY A 14 -6.60 -6.88 6.30
CA GLY A 14 -7.10 -8.21 6.67
C GLY A 14 -8.42 -8.62 5.99
N GLN A 15 -9.52 -8.59 6.77
CA GLN A 15 -10.86 -9.01 6.29
C GLN A 15 -11.38 -8.19 5.11
N GLU A 16 -11.01 -6.91 4.99
CA GLU A 16 -11.40 -6.05 3.86
C GLU A 16 -10.73 -6.50 2.56
N ALA A 17 -9.43 -6.82 2.64
CA ALA A 17 -8.65 -7.29 1.50
C ALA A 17 -9.15 -8.66 1.01
N ASN A 18 -9.53 -9.55 1.94
CA ASN A 18 -10.09 -10.86 1.62
C ASN A 18 -11.42 -10.73 0.87
N LEU A 19 -12.35 -9.89 1.36
CA LEU A 19 -13.65 -9.66 0.71
C LEU A 19 -13.51 -9.17 -0.74
N VAL A 20 -12.56 -8.27 -0.99
CA VAL A 20 -12.29 -7.75 -2.33
C VAL A 20 -11.59 -8.81 -3.19
N SER A 21 -10.63 -9.56 -2.63
CA SER A 21 -9.96 -10.65 -3.34
C SER A 21 -10.93 -11.75 -3.75
N ASP A 22 -11.82 -12.16 -2.84
CA ASP A 22 -12.82 -13.20 -3.09
C ASP A 22 -13.76 -12.79 -4.23
N LEU A 23 -14.20 -11.52 -4.26
CA LEU A 23 -15.01 -11.00 -5.37
C LEU A 23 -14.22 -11.00 -6.68
N VAL A 24 -12.96 -10.58 -6.66
CA VAL A 24 -12.10 -10.60 -7.85
C VAL A 24 -11.94 -12.03 -8.36
N ASP A 25 -11.71 -13.00 -7.48
CA ASP A 25 -11.56 -14.41 -7.85
C ASP A 25 -12.86 -14.96 -8.45
N GLN A 26 -14.03 -14.62 -7.88
CA GLN A 26 -15.34 -14.98 -8.46
C GLN A 26 -15.52 -14.42 -9.88
N LEU A 27 -15.11 -13.18 -10.14
CA LEU A 27 -15.22 -12.55 -11.45
C LEU A 27 -14.27 -13.15 -12.51
N HIS A 28 -13.24 -13.90 -12.10
CA HIS A 28 -12.34 -14.61 -13.01
C HIS A 28 -12.82 -16.04 -13.35
N LEU A 29 -13.87 -16.54 -12.69
CA LEU A 29 -14.48 -17.83 -13.01
C LEU A 29 -15.37 -17.72 -14.27
N PRO A 30 -15.59 -18.82 -15.01
CA PRO A 30 -16.61 -18.88 -16.05
C PRO A 30 -17.98 -18.47 -15.52
N GLU A 31 -18.81 -17.80 -16.33
CA GLU A 31 -20.11 -17.23 -15.90
C GLU A 31 -21.01 -18.25 -15.17
N ASP A 32 -20.99 -19.50 -15.60
CA ASP A 32 -21.78 -20.61 -15.02
C ASP A 32 -21.34 -20.98 -13.58
N ASP A 33 -20.10 -20.65 -13.21
CA ASP A 33 -19.50 -20.94 -11.90
C ASP A 33 -19.44 -19.70 -10.98
N GLN A 34 -19.83 -18.51 -11.48
CA GLN A 34 -19.78 -17.28 -10.71
C GLN A 34 -20.87 -17.26 -9.65
N ARG A 35 -20.48 -17.08 -8.39
CA ARG A 35 -21.41 -16.79 -7.29
C ARG A 35 -21.38 -15.30 -7.00
N ILE A 36 -22.34 -14.58 -7.56
CA ILE A 36 -22.51 -13.15 -7.28
C ILE A 36 -22.84 -12.99 -5.79
N PRO A 37 -22.04 -12.23 -5.02
CA PRO A 37 -22.34 -11.97 -3.62
C PRO A 37 -23.67 -11.23 -3.43
N PRO A 38 -24.32 -11.37 -2.26
CA PRO A 38 -25.51 -10.59 -1.93
C PRO A 38 -25.27 -9.08 -2.05
N GLU A 39 -26.33 -8.33 -2.37
CA GLU A 39 -26.26 -6.87 -2.59
C GLU A 39 -25.64 -6.11 -1.40
N GLU A 40 -25.93 -6.54 -0.17
CA GLU A 40 -25.32 -5.98 1.05
C GLU A 40 -23.79 -6.13 1.07
N VAL A 41 -23.28 -7.27 0.59
CA VAL A 41 -21.85 -7.56 0.51
C VAL A 41 -21.22 -6.70 -0.58
N LEU A 42 -21.87 -6.55 -1.73
CA LEU A 42 -21.41 -5.68 -2.81
C LEU A 42 -21.33 -4.21 -2.37
N ARG A 43 -22.33 -3.73 -1.62
CA ARG A 43 -22.33 -2.37 -1.05
C ARG A 43 -21.18 -2.18 -0.07
N LYS A 44 -20.92 -3.17 0.77
CA LYS A 44 -19.79 -3.15 1.72
C LYS A 44 -18.44 -3.13 0.98
N ILE A 45 -18.28 -3.95 -0.06
CA ILE A 45 -17.08 -3.96 -0.91
C ILE A 45 -16.87 -2.60 -1.58
N TYR A 46 -17.95 -1.96 -2.05
CA TYR A 46 -17.87 -0.62 -2.63
C TYR A 46 -17.37 0.42 -1.63
N GLU A 47 -17.91 0.44 -0.41
CA GLU A 47 -17.46 1.36 0.64
C GLU A 47 -15.99 1.14 1.01
N ILE A 48 -15.58 -0.11 1.19
CA ILE A 48 -14.18 -0.51 1.45
C ILE A 48 -13.26 -0.01 0.32
N THR A 49 -13.66 -0.22 -0.93
CA THR A 49 -12.86 0.18 -2.10
C THR A 49 -12.70 1.69 -2.15
N LYS A 50 -13.78 2.45 -1.91
CA LYS A 50 -13.77 3.92 -1.88
C LYS A 50 -12.86 4.45 -0.77
N GLU A 51 -12.89 3.85 0.41
CA GLU A 51 -12.01 4.25 1.51
C GLU A 51 -10.54 3.93 1.20
N ALA A 52 -10.26 2.76 0.62
CA ALA A 52 -8.92 2.38 0.20
C ALA A 52 -8.36 3.30 -0.90
N GLU A 53 -9.18 3.71 -1.88
CA GLU A 53 -8.79 4.71 -2.88
C GLU A 53 -8.44 6.06 -2.23
N LYS A 54 -9.23 6.49 -1.23
CA LYS A 54 -8.94 7.72 -0.48
C LYS A 54 -7.61 7.61 0.27
N ARG A 55 -7.37 6.52 1.00
CA ARG A 55 -6.11 6.27 1.71
C ARG A 55 -4.91 6.22 0.74
N LEU A 56 -5.07 5.56 -0.42
CA LEU A 56 -4.03 5.50 -1.45
C LEU A 56 -3.70 6.90 -1.99
N LYS A 57 -4.72 7.75 -2.20
CA LYS A 57 -4.54 9.14 -2.62
C LYS A 57 -3.79 9.95 -1.56
N GLU A 58 -4.21 9.85 -0.29
CA GLU A 58 -3.54 10.51 0.84
C GLU A 58 -2.08 10.06 1.00
N MET A 59 -1.78 8.76 0.85
CA MET A 59 -0.40 8.25 0.87
C MET A 59 0.43 8.72 -0.33
N LYS A 60 -0.21 8.97 -1.48
CA LYS A 60 0.48 9.52 -2.66
C LYS A 60 0.81 11.00 -2.48
N GLU A 61 -0.08 11.77 -1.87
CA GLU A 61 0.06 13.22 -1.62
C GLU A 61 0.96 13.52 -0.43
N ASN A 62 0.86 12.74 0.66
CA ASN A 62 1.64 12.88 1.89
C ASN A 62 2.32 11.56 2.27
N PRO A 63 3.42 11.20 1.58
CA PRO A 63 4.15 9.98 1.89
C PRO A 63 4.75 10.04 3.31
N LYS A 64 4.73 8.91 4.00
CA LYS A 64 5.43 8.71 5.28
C LYS A 64 6.68 7.87 5.05
N CYS A 65 7.69 8.06 5.86
CA CYS A 65 8.87 7.20 5.84
C CYS A 65 8.48 5.78 6.24
N THR A 66 8.73 4.79 5.38
CA THR A 66 8.45 3.37 5.64
C THR A 66 9.21 2.82 6.84
N TYR A 67 10.31 3.47 7.25
CA TYR A 67 11.23 2.95 8.27
C TYR A 67 11.11 3.63 9.64
N CYS A 68 10.55 4.84 9.70
CA CYS A 68 10.42 5.60 10.95
C CYS A 68 9.09 6.32 11.09
N ASP A 69 8.14 6.08 10.18
CA ASP A 69 6.80 6.66 10.12
C ASP A 69 6.71 8.19 10.08
N SER A 70 7.86 8.89 10.00
CA SER A 70 7.89 10.35 9.91
C SER A 70 7.16 10.83 8.66
N ALA A 71 6.35 11.86 8.84
CA ALA A 71 5.63 12.51 7.77
C ALA A 71 6.53 13.45 6.96
N THR A 72 6.08 13.84 5.77
CA THR A 72 6.86 14.68 4.84
C THR A 72 7.14 16.07 5.41
N ASP A 73 6.28 16.60 6.27
CA ASP A 73 6.43 17.87 6.98
C ASP A 73 7.39 17.82 8.17
N GLU A 74 7.77 16.62 8.64
CA GLU A 74 8.68 16.44 9.78
C GLU A 74 10.16 16.31 9.36
N VAL A 75 10.44 16.27 8.06
CA VAL A 75 11.77 15.96 7.49
C VAL A 75 12.12 16.88 6.33
N GLU A 76 13.41 17.08 6.09
CA GLU A 76 13.89 17.98 5.03
C GLU A 76 13.58 17.41 3.63
N TYR A 77 13.76 16.10 3.44
CA TYR A 77 13.51 15.42 2.18
C TYR A 77 12.87 14.04 2.41
N MET A 78 11.94 13.67 1.52
CA MET A 78 11.34 12.34 1.43
C MET A 78 11.60 11.77 0.03
N PHE A 79 12.35 10.67 -0.04
CA PHE A 79 12.61 9.98 -1.29
C PHE A 79 11.56 8.89 -1.48
N LYS A 80 10.83 8.92 -2.60
CA LYS A 80 9.81 7.93 -2.94
C LYS A 80 10.32 7.03 -4.06
N HIS A 81 10.08 5.73 -3.94
CA HIS A 81 10.37 4.82 -5.03
C HIS A 81 9.25 4.86 -6.08
N ASP A 82 9.58 5.05 -7.36
CA ASP A 82 8.59 5.24 -8.43
C ASP A 82 7.60 4.07 -8.63
N ASN A 83 7.99 2.85 -8.25
CA ASN A 83 7.27 1.62 -8.53
C ASN A 83 6.91 0.81 -7.28
N LYS A 84 7.19 1.33 -6.08
CA LYS A 84 6.86 0.67 -4.81
C LYS A 84 6.25 1.71 -3.87
N ASN A 85 5.30 1.29 -3.03
CA ASN A 85 4.79 2.12 -1.93
C ASN A 85 5.82 2.18 -0.78
N VAL A 86 7.04 2.57 -1.12
CA VAL A 86 8.17 2.70 -0.20
C VAL A 86 8.71 4.11 -0.32
N SER A 87 8.86 4.75 0.83
CA SER A 87 9.47 6.07 0.96
C SER A 87 10.48 6.05 2.10
N ILE A 88 11.59 6.75 1.93
CA ILE A 88 12.63 6.88 2.96
C ILE A 88 12.91 8.36 3.19
N CYS A 89 12.89 8.79 4.45
CA CYS A 89 13.21 10.17 4.80
C CYS A 89 14.72 10.41 4.89
N SER A 90 15.15 11.67 4.79
CA SER A 90 16.55 12.08 4.91
C SER A 90 17.22 11.54 6.17
N ARG A 91 16.56 11.58 7.33
CA ARG A 91 17.10 11.06 8.60
C ARG A 91 17.43 9.57 8.54
N CYS A 92 16.57 8.78 7.89
CA CYS A 92 16.79 7.34 7.71
C CYS A 92 17.95 7.07 6.73
N VAL A 93 18.05 7.86 5.66
CA VAL A 93 19.20 7.80 4.74
C VAL A 93 20.51 8.07 5.48
N ASP A 94 20.57 9.15 6.28
CA ASP A 94 21.76 9.49 7.07
C ASP A 94 22.15 8.39 8.05
N ARG A 95 21.15 7.79 8.72
CA ARG A 95 21.38 6.66 9.64
C ARG A 95 21.98 5.47 8.89
N CYS A 96 21.45 5.12 7.73
CA CYS A 96 22.00 4.05 6.89
C CYS A 96 23.45 4.33 6.47
N TYR A 97 23.76 5.56 6.05
CA TYR A 97 25.14 5.93 5.69
C TYR A 97 26.10 5.82 6.89
N LYS A 98 25.69 6.23 8.09
CA LYS A 98 26.49 6.10 9.31
C LYS A 98 26.77 4.64 9.67
N GLU A 99 25.82 3.74 9.48
CA GLU A 99 26.06 2.31 9.73
C GLU A 99 26.96 1.70 8.65
N LEU A 100 26.78 2.08 7.38
CA LEU A 100 27.66 1.63 6.29
C LEU A 100 29.10 2.12 6.45
N SER A 101 29.32 3.34 6.94
CA SER A 101 30.66 3.86 7.16
C SER A 101 31.38 3.12 8.29
N LYS A 102 30.69 2.75 9.37
CA LYS A 102 31.26 1.91 10.45
C LYS A 102 31.73 0.56 9.92
N LEU A 103 30.96 -0.08 9.05
CA LEU A 103 31.33 -1.36 8.44
C LEU A 103 32.58 -1.25 7.55
N ARG A 104 32.73 -0.14 6.83
CA ARG A 104 33.93 0.12 6.01
C ARG A 104 35.19 0.36 6.83
N SER A 105 35.07 0.99 8.00
CA SER A 105 36.21 1.24 8.89
C SER A 105 36.69 0.01 9.67
N GLN A 106 35.98 -1.12 9.57
CA GLN A 106 36.36 -2.41 10.18
C GLN A 106 37.15 -3.33 9.23
N HIS A 107 37.37 -2.88 7.99
CA HIS A 107 38.20 -3.53 6.98
C HIS A 107 39.39 -2.65 6.60
#